data_AF-Q1WA83-F1
#
_entry.id   AF-Q1WA83-F1
#
_cell.length_a   1.000
_cell.length_b   1.000
_cell.length_c   1.000
_cell.angle_alpha   90.00
_cell.angle_beta   90.00
_cell.angle_gamma   90.00
#
_symmetry.space_group_name_H-M   'P 1'
#
loop_
_entity.id
_entity.type
_entity.pdbx_description
1 polymer ?
#
loop_
_entity_poly.entity_id
_entity_poly.type
_entity_poly.pdbx_seq_one_letter_code
_entity_poly.pdbx_strand_id
1 'polypeptide(L)'
;LTQMWHFMCDALIKAIGTEPDSDVLSEIMHSFAKCIELMGDGCLNSEHFEEMGGILKSKLEEHFKNQELRQAKRQDEDYDEQVEETLQDEDENDVYILTKVSDILHAVFCSYKEKVLPWFEQLLQLIVNLICPHRPWADRQWGLCIFDDVIEHCSPSSFKYAEYFLRPMMQALCDTSPEV
;
A
#
# COMPACT_ATOMS: atom_id res chain seq x y z
N LEU A 1 -14.02 -6.37 23.70
CA LEU A 1 -13.18 -6.13 22.50
C LEU A 1 -14.01 -5.58 21.36
N THR A 2 -15.00 -6.31 20.83
CA THR A 2 -15.84 -5.86 19.70
C THR A 2 -16.49 -4.47 19.89
N GLN A 3 -17.09 -4.18 21.05
CA GLN A 3 -17.68 -2.87 21.31
C GLN A 3 -16.64 -1.73 21.35
N MET A 4 -15.42 -2.01 21.81
CA MET A 4 -14.33 -1.01 21.80
C MET A 4 -13.83 -0.79 20.39
N TRP A 5 -13.69 -1.85 19.60
CA TRP A 5 -13.28 -1.76 18.20
C TRP A 5 -14.25 -0.91 17.38
N HIS A 6 -15.56 -1.14 17.53
CA HIS A 6 -16.58 -0.36 16.82
C HIS A 6 -16.52 1.14 17.15
N PHE A 7 -16.06 1.51 18.36
CA PHE A 7 -15.87 2.92 18.72
C PHE A 7 -14.61 3.53 18.08
N MET A 8 -13.56 2.72 17.86
CA MET A 8 -12.26 3.18 17.37
C MET A 8 -12.12 3.12 15.85
N CYS A 9 -12.77 2.16 15.19
CA CYS A 9 -12.58 1.86 13.77
C CYS A 9 -12.80 3.09 12.88
N ASP A 10 -13.95 3.77 13.01
CA ASP A 10 -14.29 4.95 12.22
C ASP A 10 -13.27 6.09 12.42
N ALA A 11 -12.83 6.28 13.67
CA ALA A 11 -11.88 7.33 14.01
C ALA A 11 -10.50 7.05 13.39
N LEU A 12 -10.06 5.78 13.41
CA LEU A 12 -8.79 5.37 12.80
C LEU A 12 -8.82 5.51 11.28
N ILE A 13 -9.88 5.04 10.62
CA ILE A 13 -10.03 5.16 9.16
C ILE A 13 -9.98 6.64 8.75
N LYS A 14 -10.75 7.50 9.42
CA LYS A 14 -10.74 8.94 9.16
C LYS A 14 -9.37 9.57 9.39
N ALA A 15 -8.69 9.19 10.47
CA ALA A 15 -7.36 9.71 10.77
C ALA A 15 -6.34 9.37 9.67
N ILE A 16 -6.36 8.16 9.11
CA ILE A 16 -5.50 7.78 7.97
C ILE A 16 -5.76 8.69 6.76
N GLY A 17 -7.01 9.06 6.52
CA GLY A 17 -7.39 9.94 5.41
C GLY A 17 -6.99 11.41 5.59
N THR A 18 -6.75 11.87 6.83
CA THR A 18 -6.60 13.31 7.13
C THR A 18 -5.30 13.70 7.82
N GLU A 19 -4.52 12.77 8.37
CA GLU A 19 -3.29 13.09 9.10
C GLU A 19 -2.21 13.65 8.16
N PRO A 20 -1.70 14.88 8.41
CA PRO A 20 -0.71 15.51 7.55
C PRO A 20 0.74 15.08 7.83
N ASP A 21 1.04 14.62 9.04
CA ASP A 21 2.40 14.25 9.43
C ASP A 21 2.67 12.78 9.07
N SER A 22 3.72 12.51 8.28
CA SER A 22 4.02 11.16 7.77
C SER A 22 4.36 10.18 8.88
N ASP A 23 5.09 10.63 9.92
CA ASP A 23 5.48 9.79 11.04
C ASP A 23 4.25 9.39 11.85
N VAL A 24 3.38 10.36 12.19
CA VAL A 24 2.13 10.09 12.90
C VAL A 24 1.18 9.24 12.06
N LEU A 25 1.05 9.54 10.76
CA LEU A 25 0.23 8.75 9.83
C LEU A 25 0.69 7.30 9.80
N SER A 26 2.00 7.07 9.74
CA SER A 26 2.55 5.71 9.68
C SER A 26 2.18 4.87 10.91
N GLU A 27 2.21 5.48 12.09
CA GLU A 27 1.83 4.83 13.36
C GLU A 27 0.33 4.55 13.43
N ILE A 28 -0.50 5.46 12.92
CA ILE A 28 -1.95 5.26 12.81
C ILE A 28 -2.25 4.07 11.87
N MET A 29 -1.63 4.05 10.69
CA MET A 29 -1.81 2.97 9.71
C MET A 29 -1.35 1.63 10.25
N HIS A 30 -0.18 1.58 10.90
CA HIS A 30 0.32 0.36 11.53
C HIS A 30 -0.59 -0.12 12.67
N SER A 31 -1.04 0.79 13.54
CA SER A 31 -1.97 0.48 14.62
C SER A 31 -3.30 -0.07 14.10
N PHE A 32 -3.80 0.50 13.00
CA PHE A 32 -5.02 0.03 12.35
C PHE A 32 -4.85 -1.37 11.77
N ALA A 33 -3.74 -1.65 11.08
CA ALA A 33 -3.42 -3.00 10.59
C ALA A 33 -3.38 -4.03 11.74
N LYS A 34 -2.69 -3.70 12.85
CA LYS A 34 -2.63 -4.58 14.04
C LYS A 34 -4.01 -4.82 14.66
N CYS A 35 -4.89 -3.83 14.64
CA CYS A 35 -6.26 -3.99 15.11
C CYS A 35 -7.07 -4.92 14.20
N ILE A 36 -6.90 -4.84 12.87
CA ILE A 36 -7.55 -5.76 11.92
C ILE A 36 -7.07 -7.20 12.18
N GLU A 37 -5.76 -7.43 12.30
CA GLU A 37 -5.20 -8.76 12.62
C GLU A 37 -5.75 -9.32 13.94
N LEU A 38 -5.85 -8.48 14.97
CA LEU A 38 -6.37 -8.89 16.27
C LEU A 38 -7.86 -9.25 16.23
N MET A 39 -8.65 -8.49 15.47
CA MET A 39 -10.11 -8.61 15.44
C MET A 39 -10.60 -9.66 14.42
N GLY A 40 -9.88 -9.88 13.32
CA GLY A 40 -10.16 -10.90 12.31
C GLY A 40 -11.38 -10.62 11.43
N ASP A 41 -11.91 -11.69 10.80
CA ASP A 41 -13.06 -11.65 9.89
C ASP A 41 -14.30 -11.02 10.58
N GLY A 42 -14.96 -10.10 9.87
CA GLY A 42 -16.15 -9.39 10.35
C GLY A 42 -15.88 -8.14 11.20
N CYS A 43 -14.62 -7.73 11.34
CA CYS A 43 -14.27 -6.50 12.05
C CYS A 43 -14.58 -5.20 11.27
N LEU A 44 -14.69 -5.27 9.94
CA LEU A 44 -15.00 -4.16 9.05
C LEU A 44 -16.35 -4.42 8.37
N ASN A 45 -17.20 -3.40 8.34
CA ASN A 45 -18.45 -3.43 7.59
C ASN A 45 -18.23 -2.86 6.17
N SER A 46 -19.27 -2.88 5.34
CA SER A 46 -19.19 -2.40 3.96
C SER A 46 -18.81 -0.93 3.84
N GLU A 47 -19.30 -0.07 4.74
CA GLU A 47 -18.99 1.37 4.73
C GLU A 47 -17.51 1.60 5.07
N HIS A 48 -16.96 0.86 6.04
CA HIS A 48 -15.55 0.91 6.39
C HIS A 48 -14.66 0.46 5.22
N PHE A 49 -15.06 -0.61 4.53
CA PHE A 49 -14.34 -1.08 3.34
C PHE A 49 -14.37 -0.05 2.21
N GLU A 50 -15.50 0.61 1.96
CA GLU A 50 -15.62 1.65 0.94
C GLU A 50 -14.71 2.85 1.26
N GLU A 51 -14.76 3.36 2.50
CA GLU A 51 -13.95 4.49 2.93
C GLU A 51 -12.45 4.15 2.92
N MET A 52 -12.06 3.00 3.52
CA MET A 52 -10.68 2.52 3.52
C MET A 52 -10.15 2.31 2.09
N GLY A 53 -10.97 1.72 1.20
CA GLY A 53 -10.59 1.52 -0.19
C GLY A 53 -10.28 2.83 -0.91
N GLY A 54 -11.13 3.85 -0.73
CA GLY A 54 -10.90 5.19 -1.28
C GLY A 54 -9.65 5.87 -0.73
N ILE A 55 -9.39 5.72 0.57
CA ILE A 55 -8.20 6.28 1.23
C ILE A 55 -6.92 5.62 0.71
N LEU A 56 -6.85 4.28 0.71
CA LEU A 56 -5.67 3.55 0.21
C LEU A 56 -5.42 3.84 -1.27
N LYS A 57 -6.49 3.93 -2.06
CA LYS A 57 -6.41 4.35 -3.47
C LYS A 57 -5.79 5.74 -3.60
N SER A 58 -6.26 6.71 -2.82
CA SER A 58 -5.74 8.08 -2.86
C SER A 58 -4.27 8.15 -2.45
N LYS A 59 -3.85 7.36 -1.44
CA LYS A 59 -2.44 7.29 -1.02
C LYS A 59 -1.53 6.70 -2.10
N LEU A 60 -1.98 5.67 -2.81
CA LEU A 60 -1.26 5.12 -3.96
C LEU A 60 -1.18 6.11 -5.13
N GLU A 61 -2.27 6.84 -5.41
CA GLU A 61 -2.27 7.89 -6.45
C GLU A 61 -1.33 9.06 -6.08
N GLU A 62 -1.31 9.46 -4.81
CA GLU A 62 -0.41 10.46 -4.26
C GLU A 62 1.05 10.02 -4.38
N HIS A 63 1.39 8.77 -4.03
CA HIS A 63 2.72 8.18 -4.20
C HIS A 63 3.26 8.36 -5.63
N PHE A 64 2.48 7.96 -6.65
CA PHE A 64 2.91 8.10 -8.04
C PHE A 64 3.03 9.55 -8.48
N LYS A 65 2.11 10.41 -8.04
CA LYS A 65 2.16 11.85 -8.36
C LYS A 65 3.40 12.50 -7.75
N ASN A 66 3.74 12.16 -6.52
CA ASN A 66 4.91 12.71 -5.82
C ASN A 66 6.21 12.29 -6.53
N GLN A 67 6.30 11.06 -7.04
CA GLN A 67 7.42 10.63 -7.88
C GLN A 67 7.59 11.52 -9.12
N GLU A 68 6.49 11.81 -9.84
CA GLU A 68 6.54 12.70 -11.02
C GLU A 68 6.97 14.13 -10.66
N LEU A 69 6.46 14.64 -9.54
CA LEU A 69 6.84 15.97 -9.03
C LEU A 69 8.32 16.03 -8.65
N ARG A 70 8.85 15.01 -7.96
CA ARG A 70 10.28 14.93 -7.64
C ARG A 70 11.14 14.88 -8.89
N GLN A 71 10.74 14.13 -9.92
CA GLN A 71 11.46 14.10 -11.20
C GLN A 71 11.45 15.46 -11.90
N ALA A 72 10.33 16.17 -11.88
CA ALA A 72 10.23 17.51 -12.46
C ALA A 72 11.10 18.53 -11.71
N LYS A 73 11.09 18.52 -10.36
CA LYS A 73 11.94 19.39 -9.52
C LYS A 73 13.44 19.20 -9.81
N ARG A 74 13.89 17.98 -10.13
CA ARG A 74 15.28 17.70 -10.54
C ARG A 74 15.70 18.31 -11.88
N GLN A 75 14.75 18.82 -12.66
CA GLN A 75 15.01 19.48 -13.94
C GLN A 75 14.94 21.02 -13.82
N ASP A 76 14.65 21.55 -12.63
CA ASP A 76 14.51 22.99 -12.42
C ASP A 76 15.88 23.68 -12.35
N GLU A 77 15.92 24.97 -12.69
CA GLU A 77 17.14 25.78 -12.73
C GLU A 77 17.74 26.00 -11.33
N ASP A 78 16.93 25.88 -10.28
CA ASP A 78 17.30 26.01 -8.87
C ASP A 78 17.65 24.68 -8.20
N TYR A 79 17.71 23.57 -8.95
CA TYR A 79 18.12 22.28 -8.41
C TYR A 79 19.59 22.31 -7.94
N ASP A 80 19.79 22.03 -6.65
CA ASP A 80 21.09 21.91 -6.01
C ASP A 80 21.12 20.71 -5.02
N GLU A 81 22.23 20.57 -4.30
CA GLU A 81 22.43 19.48 -3.34
C GLU A 81 21.42 19.52 -2.18
N GLN A 82 21.05 20.71 -1.71
CA GLN A 82 20.08 20.86 -0.61
C GLN A 82 18.66 20.48 -1.07
N VAL A 83 18.31 20.82 -2.31
CA VAL A 83 17.06 20.37 -2.92
C VAL A 83 17.05 18.85 -3.04
N GLU A 84 18.13 18.23 -3.53
CA GLU A 84 18.19 16.77 -3.66
C GLU A 84 18.05 16.04 -2.32
N GLU A 85 18.70 16.52 -1.24
CA GLU A 85 18.51 15.97 0.11
C GLU A 85 17.03 16.00 0.51
N THR A 86 16.34 17.12 0.28
CA THR A 86 14.91 17.24 0.57
C THR A 86 14.06 16.28 -0.27
N LEU A 87 14.41 16.07 -1.55
CA LEU A 87 13.68 15.13 -2.42
C LEU A 87 13.91 13.68 -2.03
N GLN A 88 15.07 13.34 -1.48
CA GLN A 88 15.34 12.01 -0.94
C GLN A 88 14.54 11.77 0.34
N ASP A 89 14.50 12.74 1.26
CA ASP A 89 13.65 12.66 2.45
C ASP A 89 12.16 12.51 2.09
N GLU A 90 11.68 13.26 1.08
CA GLU A 90 10.32 13.12 0.54
C GLU A 90 10.06 11.69 -0.02
N ASP A 91 11.05 11.11 -0.72
CA ASP A 91 10.95 9.75 -1.29
C ASP A 91 10.93 8.66 -0.21
N GLU A 92 11.81 8.77 0.79
CA GLU A 92 11.87 7.83 1.92
C GLU A 92 10.56 7.83 2.70
N ASN A 93 9.95 8.99 2.92
CA ASN A 93 8.64 9.11 3.55
C ASN A 93 7.53 8.44 2.72
N ASP A 94 7.47 8.70 1.41
CA ASP A 94 6.50 8.07 0.52
C ASP A 94 6.63 6.54 0.52
N VAL A 95 7.87 6.03 0.42
CA VAL A 95 8.16 4.60 0.50
C VAL A 95 7.74 4.03 1.85
N TYR A 96 7.99 4.76 2.95
CA TYR A 96 7.58 4.30 4.28
C TYR A 96 6.06 4.18 4.40
N ILE A 97 5.30 5.15 3.88
CA ILE A 97 3.83 5.07 3.80
C ILE A 97 3.38 3.91 2.92
N LEU A 98 4.05 3.63 1.79
CA LEU A 98 3.75 2.47 0.96
C LEU A 98 3.91 1.15 1.73
N THR A 99 4.92 1.04 2.60
CA THR A 99 5.06 -0.14 3.48
C THR A 99 3.85 -0.29 4.42
N LYS A 100 3.29 0.82 4.91
CA LYS A 100 2.09 0.80 5.77
C LYS A 100 0.81 0.48 4.98
N VAL A 101 0.73 0.87 3.70
CA VAL A 101 -0.33 0.38 2.80
C VAL A 101 -0.26 -1.14 2.68
N SER A 102 0.95 -1.68 2.50
CA SER A 102 1.18 -3.14 2.50
C SER A 102 0.76 -3.78 3.81
N ASP A 103 1.10 -3.22 4.98
CA ASP A 103 0.70 -3.74 6.30
C ASP A 103 -0.84 -3.86 6.44
N ILE A 104 -1.58 -2.82 6.02
CA ILE A 104 -3.05 -2.83 6.08
C ILE A 104 -3.61 -3.90 5.13
N LEU A 105 -3.10 -3.99 3.91
CA LEU A 105 -3.54 -5.00 2.94
C LEU A 105 -3.23 -6.42 3.43
N HIS A 106 -2.03 -6.67 3.98
CA HIS A 106 -1.66 -7.93 4.62
C HIS A 106 -2.69 -8.32 5.69
N ALA A 107 -2.98 -7.41 6.62
CA ALA A 107 -3.95 -7.67 7.70
C ALA A 107 -5.34 -8.02 7.17
N VAL A 108 -5.79 -7.32 6.11
CA VAL A 108 -7.07 -7.57 5.44
C VAL A 108 -7.06 -8.93 4.73
N PHE A 109 -6.05 -9.25 3.93
CA PHE A 109 -5.95 -10.54 3.24
C PHE A 109 -5.86 -11.69 4.24
N CYS A 110 -5.04 -11.55 5.27
CA CYS A 110 -4.89 -12.55 6.32
C CYS A 110 -6.20 -12.81 7.06
N SER A 111 -7.01 -11.77 7.31
CA SER A 111 -8.28 -11.88 8.05
C SER A 111 -9.45 -12.36 7.20
N TYR A 112 -9.61 -11.84 5.97
CA TYR A 112 -10.79 -12.06 5.12
C TYR A 112 -10.59 -13.10 4.02
N LYS A 113 -9.33 -13.48 3.74
CA LYS A 113 -8.95 -14.49 2.74
C LYS A 113 -9.55 -14.17 1.37
N GLU A 114 -10.05 -15.18 0.64
CA GLU A 114 -10.59 -15.03 -0.72
C GLU A 114 -11.78 -14.06 -0.83
N LYS A 115 -12.52 -13.81 0.27
CA LYS A 115 -13.75 -12.99 0.26
C LYS A 115 -13.49 -11.53 -0.10
N VAL A 116 -12.27 -11.04 0.13
CA VAL A 116 -11.92 -9.63 -0.03
C VAL A 116 -11.42 -9.28 -1.43
N LEU A 117 -11.18 -10.29 -2.27
CA LEU A 117 -10.66 -10.09 -3.63
C LEU A 117 -11.54 -9.16 -4.49
N PRO A 118 -12.89 -9.26 -4.50
CA PRO A 118 -13.72 -8.32 -5.26
C PRO A 118 -13.59 -6.87 -4.78
N TRP A 119 -13.34 -6.64 -3.48
CA TRP A 119 -13.07 -5.30 -2.96
C TRP A 119 -11.68 -4.81 -3.39
N PHE A 120 -10.67 -5.70 -3.41
CA PHE A 120 -9.30 -5.37 -3.81
C PHE A 120 -9.18 -4.95 -5.28
N GLU A 121 -10.10 -5.36 -6.16
CA GLU A 121 -10.11 -4.99 -7.58
C GLU A 121 -10.04 -3.47 -7.84
N GLN A 122 -10.54 -2.65 -6.91
CA GLN A 122 -10.46 -1.19 -7.02
C GLN A 122 -9.02 -0.63 -6.90
N LEU A 123 -8.12 -1.37 -6.26
CA LEU A 123 -6.71 -1.01 -6.06
C LEU A 123 -5.80 -1.72 -7.08
N LEU A 124 -6.29 -2.78 -7.72
CA LEU A 124 -5.50 -3.71 -8.52
C LEU A 124 -4.60 -3.02 -9.54
N GLN A 125 -5.13 -2.06 -10.32
CA GLN A 125 -4.32 -1.38 -11.34
C GLN A 125 -3.19 -0.53 -10.76
N LEU A 126 -3.39 0.04 -9.57
CA LEU A 126 -2.34 0.80 -8.88
C LEU A 126 -1.26 -0.13 -8.33
N ILE A 127 -1.64 -1.30 -7.78
CA ILE A 127 -0.68 -2.31 -7.33
C ILE A 127 0.10 -2.92 -8.52
N VAL A 128 -0.57 -3.17 -9.64
CA VAL A 128 0.09 -3.59 -10.90
C VAL A 128 1.09 -2.55 -11.38
N ASN A 129 0.75 -1.26 -11.21
CA ASN A 129 1.64 -0.18 -11.61
C ASN A 129 2.94 -0.18 -10.79
N LEU A 130 2.93 -0.59 -9.52
CA LEU A 130 4.14 -0.72 -8.66
C LEU A 130 5.14 -1.74 -9.21
N ILE A 131 4.66 -2.87 -9.73
CA ILE A 131 5.51 -3.95 -10.27
C ILE A 131 5.93 -3.74 -11.73
N CYS A 132 5.69 -2.56 -12.30
CA CYS A 132 6.16 -2.23 -13.63
C CYS A 132 7.70 -2.18 -13.67
N PRO A 133 8.37 -2.72 -14.71
CA PRO A 133 9.84 -2.78 -14.77
C PRO A 133 10.57 -1.44 -14.70
N HIS A 134 9.91 -0.33 -15.02
CA HIS A 134 10.49 1.02 -15.01
C HIS A 134 10.32 1.75 -13.67
N ARG A 135 9.59 1.17 -12.71
CA ARG A 135 9.41 1.74 -11.37
C ARG A 135 10.68 1.61 -10.53
N PRO A 136 10.89 2.45 -9.51
CA PRO A 136 11.93 2.26 -8.51
C PRO A 136 11.88 0.86 -7.88
N TRP A 137 13.02 0.36 -7.39
CA TRP A 137 13.09 -0.98 -6.82
C TRP A 137 12.16 -1.15 -5.60
N ALA A 138 12.02 -0.11 -4.77
CA ALA A 138 11.13 -0.12 -3.61
C ALA A 138 9.66 -0.31 -4.01
N ASP A 139 9.20 0.35 -5.07
CA ASP A 139 7.86 0.12 -5.62
C ASP A 139 7.68 -1.34 -6.05
N ARG A 140 8.65 -1.88 -6.81
CA ARG A 140 8.58 -3.27 -7.29
C ARG A 140 8.54 -4.24 -6.12
N GLN A 141 9.39 -4.05 -5.11
CA GLN A 141 9.41 -4.85 -3.89
C GLN A 141 8.02 -4.87 -3.22
N TRP A 142 7.49 -3.70 -2.87
CA TRP A 142 6.24 -3.64 -2.10
C TRP A 142 5.02 -4.06 -2.93
N GLY A 143 5.03 -3.81 -4.24
CA GLY A 143 4.03 -4.36 -5.14
C GLY A 143 4.06 -5.89 -5.18
N LEU A 144 5.24 -6.51 -5.20
CA LEU A 144 5.40 -7.97 -5.12
C LEU A 144 4.95 -8.50 -3.76
N CYS A 145 5.33 -7.86 -2.64
CA CYS A 145 4.88 -8.26 -1.30
C CYS A 145 3.35 -8.30 -1.19
N ILE A 146 2.65 -7.30 -1.74
CA ILE A 146 1.19 -7.27 -1.73
C ILE A 146 0.61 -8.45 -2.54
N PHE A 147 1.20 -8.78 -3.69
CA PHE A 147 0.75 -9.95 -4.46
C PHE A 147 1.14 -11.28 -3.82
N ASP A 148 2.24 -11.35 -3.06
CA ASP A 148 2.59 -12.52 -2.26
C ASP A 148 1.50 -12.79 -1.23
N ASP A 149 0.99 -11.77 -0.53
CA ASP A 149 -0.15 -11.91 0.40
C ASP A 149 -1.43 -12.38 -0.30
N VAL A 150 -1.70 -11.89 -1.51
CA VAL A 150 -2.83 -12.36 -2.33
C VAL A 150 -2.68 -13.86 -2.64
N ILE A 151 -1.47 -14.33 -2.95
CA ILE A 151 -1.21 -15.75 -3.20
C ILE A 151 -1.32 -16.55 -1.90
N GLU A 152 -0.70 -16.10 -0.82
CA GLU A 152 -0.61 -16.84 0.44
C GLU A 152 -1.98 -16.95 1.12
N HIS A 153 -2.77 -15.88 1.12
CA HIS A 153 -3.99 -15.80 1.92
C HIS A 153 -5.28 -15.88 1.10
N CYS A 154 -5.23 -15.67 -0.21
CA CYS A 154 -6.42 -15.64 -1.06
C CYS A 154 -6.42 -16.72 -2.16
N SER A 155 -5.57 -17.74 -2.06
CA SER A 155 -5.63 -18.93 -2.92
C SER A 155 -6.75 -19.90 -2.52
N PRO A 156 -7.39 -20.60 -3.47
CA PRO A 156 -7.04 -20.68 -4.90
C PRO A 156 -7.59 -19.55 -5.77
N SER A 157 -8.48 -18.68 -5.26
CA SER A 157 -9.07 -17.59 -6.06
C SER A 157 -8.05 -16.57 -6.59
N SER A 158 -6.89 -16.44 -5.94
CA SER A 158 -5.73 -15.64 -6.40
C SER A 158 -5.36 -15.90 -7.87
N PHE A 159 -5.52 -17.13 -8.36
CA PHE A 159 -5.14 -17.49 -9.73
C PHE A 159 -5.97 -16.77 -10.80
N LYS A 160 -7.16 -16.26 -10.46
CA LYS A 160 -7.96 -15.39 -11.35
C LYS A 160 -7.22 -14.09 -11.69
N TYR A 161 -6.31 -13.66 -10.83
CA TYR A 161 -5.51 -12.44 -10.98
C TYR A 161 -4.07 -12.75 -11.43
N ALA A 162 -3.74 -13.99 -11.77
CA ALA A 162 -2.37 -14.38 -12.13
C ALA A 162 -1.82 -13.63 -13.35
N GLU A 163 -2.69 -13.15 -14.26
CA GLU A 163 -2.28 -12.33 -15.40
C GLU A 163 -1.58 -11.03 -15.00
N TYR A 164 -1.86 -10.53 -13.79
CA TYR A 164 -1.32 -9.28 -13.27
C TYR A 164 0.07 -9.44 -12.66
N PHE A 165 0.35 -10.57 -11.99
CA PHE A 165 1.55 -10.71 -11.16
C PHE A 165 2.48 -11.87 -11.55
N LEU A 166 1.96 -12.95 -12.15
CA LEU A 166 2.73 -14.20 -12.25
C LEU A 166 3.99 -14.04 -13.12
N ARG A 167 3.84 -13.39 -14.28
CA ARG A 167 4.99 -13.14 -15.16
C ARG A 167 5.97 -12.13 -14.57
N PRO A 168 5.55 -10.96 -14.05
CA PRO A 168 6.44 -10.04 -13.33
C PRO A 168 7.21 -10.70 -12.17
N MET A 169 6.55 -11.49 -11.32
CA MET A 169 7.21 -12.23 -10.22
C MET A 169 8.31 -13.18 -10.73
N MET A 170 8.03 -13.95 -11.78
CA MET A 170 9.03 -14.85 -12.37
C MET A 170 10.25 -14.09 -12.92
N GLN A 171 10.04 -12.85 -13.40
CA GLN A 171 11.12 -12.00 -13.89
C GLN A 171 11.92 -11.36 -12.74
N ALA A 172 11.23 -11.03 -11.64
CA ALA A 172 11.82 -10.43 -10.43
C ALA A 172 12.83 -11.36 -9.74
N LEU A 173 12.71 -12.69 -9.89
CA LEU A 173 13.70 -13.66 -9.37
C LEU A 173 15.15 -13.44 -9.86
N CYS A 174 15.33 -12.64 -10.92
CA CYS A 174 16.62 -12.28 -11.48
C CYS A 174 16.89 -10.76 -11.40
N ASP A 175 16.15 -10.02 -10.55
CA ASP A 175 16.34 -8.57 -10.38
C ASP A 175 17.72 -8.28 -9.77
N THR A 176 18.18 -7.06 -10.03
CA THR A 176 19.45 -6.55 -9.49
C THR A 176 19.35 -6.07 -8.06
N SER A 177 18.15 -5.67 -7.62
CA SER A 177 17.90 -5.33 -6.21
C SER A 177 17.66 -6.62 -5.42
N PRO A 178 18.41 -6.88 -4.34
CA PRO A 178 18.21 -8.09 -3.54
C PRO A 178 16.86 -8.14 -2.80
N GLU A 179 16.19 -7.00 -2.63
CA GLU A 179 14.88 -6.89 -2.00
C GLU A 179 13.71 -7.26 -2.93
N VAL A 180 13.92 -7.22 -4.26
CA VAL A 180 12.94 -7.52 -5.32
C VAL A 180 13.08 -8.98 -5.74
#